data_AF-A0A0F9BKG6-F1
#
_entry.id   AF-A0A0F9BKG6-F1
#
_cell.length_a   1.000
_cell.length_b   1.000
_cell.length_c   1.000
_cell.angle_alpha   90.00
_cell.angle_beta   90.00
_cell.angle_gamma   90.00
#
_symmetry.space_group_name_H-M   'P 1'
#
loop_
_entity.id
_entity.type
_entity.pdbx_description
1 polymer ?
#
loop_
_entity_poly.entity_id
_entity_poly.type
_entity_poly.pdbx_seq_one_letter_code
_entity_poly.pdbx_strand_id
1 'polypeptide(L)'
;MFGGADLAVSLQSSSINSSQDGTATVSQAKGTITFPAQFILIAAMNPCPCGYFGTGMRKCKCTPRQIERYMAKISGPLLDRIDIHLDVLRVPYQKLTALESSERSAAIRARIEAARVRQQERFARQD
;
A
#
# COMPACT_ATOMS: atom_id res chain seq x y z
N MET A 1 7.77 1.79 25.67
CA MET A 1 6.92 0.68 25.21
C MET A 1 5.94 1.23 24.18
N PHE A 2 6.32 1.31 22.90
CA PHE A 2 5.40 1.70 21.82
C PHE A 2 4.71 0.43 21.33
N GLY A 3 3.60 0.09 21.97
CA GLY A 3 2.71 -0.98 21.55
C GLY A 3 1.81 -0.49 20.43
N GLY A 4 1.64 -1.32 19.40
CA GLY A 4 0.60 -1.19 18.39
C GLY A 4 0.82 -0.03 17.41
N ALA A 5 1.45 -0.33 16.26
CA ALA A 5 1.12 0.44 15.07
C ALA A 5 -0.31 0.04 14.68
N ASP A 6 -1.28 0.73 15.27
CA ASP A 6 -2.66 0.72 14.79
C ASP A 6 -2.67 1.34 13.40
N LEU A 7 -3.11 0.55 12.44
CA LEU A 7 -3.36 0.97 11.08
C LEU A 7 -4.60 1.86 11.06
N ALA A 8 -4.40 3.16 10.86
CA ALA A 8 -5.47 4.06 10.46
C ALA A 8 -5.75 3.86 8.96
N VAL A 9 -6.51 2.83 8.60
CA VAL A 9 -7.21 2.79 7.31
C VAL A 9 -8.56 3.46 7.53
N SER A 10 -8.63 4.78 7.34
CA SER A 10 -9.91 5.48 7.30
C SER A 10 -10.49 5.33 5.89
N LEU A 11 -11.03 4.15 5.57
CA LEU A 11 -11.95 3.98 4.46
C LEU A 11 -13.29 3.55 5.06
N GLN A 12 -14.14 4.55 5.32
CA GLN A 12 -15.54 4.31 5.66
C GLN A 12 -16.18 3.59 4.47
N SER A 13 -16.61 2.36 4.72
CA SER A 13 -17.32 1.50 3.79
C SER A 13 -18.64 2.16 3.38
N SER A 14 -18.70 2.65 2.15
CA SER A 14 -19.93 3.01 1.44
C SER A 14 -19.66 2.80 -0.04
N SER A 15 -19.82 1.56 -0.51
CA SER A 15 -19.80 1.14 -1.92
C SER A 15 -18.93 2.00 -2.85
N ILE A 16 -17.63 2.05 -2.60
CA ILE A 16 -16.69 2.78 -3.43
C ILE A 16 -16.45 1.96 -4.71
N ASN A 17 -17.08 2.37 -5.80
CA ASN A 17 -16.78 1.84 -7.13
C ASN A 17 -15.64 2.65 -7.77
N SER A 18 -14.49 2.75 -7.10
CA SER A 18 -13.30 3.39 -7.67
C SER A 18 -12.52 2.33 -8.42
N SER A 19 -12.20 2.48 -9.71
CA SER A 19 -10.90 2.01 -10.25
C SER A 19 -10.54 2.38 -11.69
N GLN A 20 -11.39 3.00 -12.51
CA GLN A 20 -10.91 3.44 -13.84
C GLN A 20 -11.20 4.90 -14.17
N ASP A 21 -12.29 5.47 -13.66
CA ASP A 21 -12.70 6.83 -14.07
C ASP A 21 -12.18 7.95 -13.16
N GLY A 22 -11.27 7.64 -12.21
CA GLY A 22 -10.73 8.62 -11.27
C GLY A 22 -11.78 9.30 -10.40
N THR A 23 -12.94 8.65 -10.18
CA THR A 23 -14.06 9.15 -9.38
C THR A 23 -14.58 8.08 -8.42
N ALA A 24 -15.22 8.52 -7.34
CA ALA A 24 -15.86 7.68 -6.34
C ALA A 24 -17.29 8.18 -6.12
N THR A 25 -18.27 7.30 -6.35
CA THR A 25 -19.69 7.60 -6.21
C THR A 25 -20.23 7.01 -4.92
N VAL A 26 -20.84 7.85 -4.08
CA VAL A 26 -21.48 7.44 -2.82
C VAL A 26 -22.99 7.57 -3.00
N SER A 27 -23.69 6.43 -2.99
CA SER A 27 -25.16 6.37 -3.07
C SER A 27 -25.75 6.15 -1.67
N GLN A 28 -26.57 7.10 -1.22
CA GLN A 28 -27.34 6.97 0.02
C GLN A 28 -28.83 7.15 -0.25
N ALA A 29 -29.68 6.83 0.73
CA ALA A 29 -31.14 6.93 0.59
C ALA A 29 -31.66 8.33 0.18
N LYS A 30 -30.85 9.38 0.40
CA LYS A 30 -31.18 10.78 0.05
C LYS A 30 -30.61 11.26 -1.29
N GLY A 31 -29.90 10.40 -2.02
CA GLY A 31 -29.30 10.73 -3.31
C GLY A 31 -27.90 10.17 -3.51
N THR A 32 -27.37 10.44 -4.69
CA THR A 32 -26.07 9.96 -5.16
C THR A 32 -25.13 11.14 -5.39
N ILE A 33 -23.93 11.11 -4.79
CA ILE A 33 -22.92 12.16 -4.93
C ILE A 33 -21.62 11.53 -5.43
N THR A 34 -20.97 12.19 -6.39
CA THR A 34 -19.70 11.74 -7.00
C THR A 34 -18.56 12.68 -6.64
N PHE A 35 -17.46 12.13 -6.17
CA PHE A 35 -16.23 12.84 -5.81
C PHE A 35 -15.06 12.43 -6.71
N PRO A 36 -14.08 13.32 -6.98
CA PRO A 36 -12.83 12.92 -7.61
C PRO A 36 -12.02 12.01 -6.68
N ALA A 37 -11.40 10.98 -7.24
CA ALA A 37 -10.69 9.91 -6.53
C ALA A 37 -9.32 9.60 -7.18
N GLN A 38 -8.65 10.62 -7.72
CA GLN A 38 -7.30 10.50 -8.27
C GLN A 38 -6.26 10.65 -7.15
N PHE A 39 -5.89 9.53 -6.53
CA PHE A 39 -4.86 9.48 -5.48
C PHE A 39 -4.01 8.22 -5.58
N ILE A 40 -2.83 8.24 -4.97
CA ILE A 40 -2.01 7.05 -4.77
C ILE A 40 -2.46 6.41 -3.45
N LEU A 41 -2.97 5.18 -3.53
CA LEU A 41 -3.30 4.38 -2.35
C LEU A 41 -2.04 3.65 -1.87
N ILE A 42 -1.65 3.91 -0.62
CA ILE A 42 -0.61 3.13 0.07
C ILE A 42 -1.28 2.49 1.28
N ALA A 43 -1.24 1.16 1.34
CA ALA A 43 -1.78 0.38 2.44
C ALA A 43 -0.70 -0.56 2.96
N ALA A 44 -0.75 -0.84 4.27
CA ALA A 44 0.05 -1.86 4.92
C ALA A 44 -0.88 -2.73 5.76
N MET A 45 -0.50 -3.98 5.99
CA MET A 45 -1.19 -4.83 6.96
C MET A 45 -0.22 -5.82 7.56
N ASN A 46 -0.52 -6.24 8.78
CA ASN A 46 0.19 -7.38 9.37
C ASN A 46 -0.40 -8.67 8.78
N PRO A 47 0.40 -9.71 8.49
CA PRO A 47 -0.13 -10.97 7.95
C PRO A 47 -0.91 -11.78 9.00
N CYS A 48 -0.88 -11.37 10.27
CA CYS A 48 -1.63 -12.01 11.35
C CYS A 48 -1.92 -10.99 12.47
N PRO A 49 -2.92 -11.24 13.35
CA PRO A 49 -3.28 -10.29 14.40
C PRO A 49 -2.20 -10.13 15.48
N CYS A 50 -1.25 -11.07 15.61
CA CYS A 50 -0.15 -10.93 16.57
C CYS A 50 1.08 -10.21 16.00
N GLY A 51 1.16 -9.99 14.67
CA GLY A 51 2.26 -9.27 14.03
C GLY A 51 3.60 -10.01 13.94
N TYR A 52 3.67 -11.29 14.32
CA TYR A 52 4.93 -12.06 14.36
C TYR A 52 5.00 -13.20 13.33
N PHE A 53 3.99 -13.37 12.49
CA PHE A 53 4.02 -14.38 11.44
C PHE A 53 5.10 -14.04 10.40
N GLY A 54 5.97 -15.00 10.09
CA GLY A 54 7.13 -14.79 9.20
C GLY A 54 8.29 -13.99 9.81
N THR A 55 8.13 -13.42 11.00
CA THR A 55 9.19 -12.63 11.64
C THR A 55 10.09 -13.54 12.49
N GLY A 56 11.35 -13.73 12.10
CA GLY A 56 12.29 -14.63 12.80
C GLY A 56 12.67 -14.22 14.24
N MET A 57 12.16 -13.09 14.76
CA MET A 57 12.47 -12.63 16.12
C MET A 57 11.67 -13.33 17.22
N ARG A 58 10.40 -13.64 16.96
CA ARG A 58 9.50 -14.22 17.96
C ARG A 58 8.56 -15.20 17.28
N LYS A 59 8.34 -16.35 17.92
CA LYS A 59 7.38 -17.35 17.45
C LYS A 59 5.97 -16.74 17.42
N CYS A 60 5.34 -16.81 16.24
CA CYS A 60 3.94 -16.48 16.08
C CYS A 60 3.07 -17.39 16.95
N LYS A 61 2.08 -16.81 17.64
CA LYS A 61 1.11 -17.55 18.48
C LYS A 61 -0.22 -17.85 17.77
N CYS A 62 -0.40 -17.35 16.55
CA CYS A 62 -1.63 -17.53 15.79
C CYS A 62 -1.67 -18.92 15.14
N THR A 63 -2.85 -19.55 15.13
CA THR A 63 -3.06 -20.78 14.36
C THR A 63 -3.23 -20.45 12.87
N PRO A 64 -2.98 -21.42 11.95
CA PRO A 64 -3.20 -21.22 10.53
C PRO A 64 -4.60 -20.68 10.21
N ARG A 65 -5.64 -21.24 10.84
CA ARG A 65 -7.03 -20.79 10.69
C ARG A 65 -7.26 -19.34 11.17
N GLN A 66 -6.53 -18.88 12.18
CA GLN A 66 -6.61 -17.47 12.63
C GLN A 66 -5.95 -16.52 11.63
N ILE A 67 -4.87 -16.96 10.99
CA ILE A 67 -4.14 -16.19 9.97
C ILE A 67 -5.01 -16.06 8.72
N GLU A 68 -5.54 -17.16 8.20
CA GLU A 68 -6.45 -17.18 7.04
C GLU A 68 -7.67 -16.27 7.27
N ARG A 69 -8.34 -16.40 8.43
CA ARG A 69 -9.48 -15.53 8.79
C ARG A 69 -9.10 -14.06 8.89
N TYR A 70 -7.88 -13.74 9.30
CA TYR A 70 -7.43 -12.36 9.43
C TYR A 70 -7.18 -11.74 8.06
N MET A 71 -6.50 -12.47 7.16
CA MET A 71 -6.22 -12.04 5.79
C MET A 71 -7.51 -11.93 4.97
N ALA A 72 -8.47 -12.82 5.18
CA ALA A 72 -9.78 -12.79 4.51
C ALA A 72 -10.66 -11.57 4.87
N LYS A 73 -10.24 -10.72 5.82
CA LYS A 73 -10.94 -9.46 6.12
C LYS A 73 -10.81 -8.45 4.98
N ILE A 74 -9.79 -8.57 4.14
CA ILE A 74 -9.62 -7.73 2.97
C ILE A 74 -10.29 -8.44 1.81
N SER A 75 -11.19 -7.74 1.12
CA SER A 75 -11.94 -8.33 0.01
C SER A 75 -11.00 -8.61 -1.16
N GLY A 76 -11.14 -9.81 -1.75
CA GLY A 76 -10.43 -10.19 -2.97
C GLY A 76 -10.56 -9.14 -4.09
N PRO A 77 -11.77 -8.65 -4.41
CA PRO A 77 -11.95 -7.61 -5.43
C PRO A 77 -11.21 -6.29 -5.17
N LEU A 78 -10.80 -5.99 -3.93
CA LEU A 78 -9.93 -4.84 -3.66
C LEU A 78 -8.44 -5.20 -3.85
N LEU A 79 -8.03 -6.39 -3.39
CA LEU A 79 -6.66 -6.89 -3.58
C LEU A 79 -6.30 -7.04 -5.06
N ASP A 80 -7.25 -7.49 -5.88
CA ASP A 80 -7.09 -7.64 -7.33
C ASP A 80 -6.80 -6.31 -8.04
N ARG A 81 -7.01 -5.17 -7.36
CA ARG A 81 -6.78 -3.81 -7.89
C ARG A 81 -5.54 -3.14 -7.30
N ILE A 82 -4.75 -3.85 -6.50
CA ILE A 82 -3.48 -3.36 -6.00
C ILE A 82 -2.39 -3.89 -6.92
N ASP A 83 -1.77 -3.00 -7.70
CA ASP A 83 -0.75 -3.40 -8.67
C ASP A 83 0.53 -3.91 -8.00
N ILE A 84 0.91 -3.33 -6.86
CA ILE A 84 2.17 -3.61 -6.19
C ILE A 84 1.92 -4.22 -4.81
N HIS A 85 2.31 -5.48 -4.67
CA HIS A 85 2.35 -6.20 -3.41
C HIS A 85 3.79 -6.44 -3.01
N LEU A 86 4.16 -6.03 -1.80
CA LEU A 86 5.51 -6.23 -1.28
C LEU A 86 5.47 -6.59 0.21
N ASP A 87 6.19 -7.65 0.55
CA ASP A 87 6.36 -8.08 1.94
C ASP A 87 7.48 -7.26 2.59
N VAL A 88 7.13 -6.46 3.58
CA VAL A 88 8.10 -5.63 4.32
C VAL A 88 8.60 -6.40 5.53
N LEU A 89 9.88 -6.79 5.49
CA LEU A 89 10.55 -7.32 6.68
C LEU A 89 10.79 -6.21 7.70
N ARG A 90 10.78 -6.60 8.97
CA ARG A 90 11.09 -5.66 10.04
C ARG A 90 12.53 -5.17 9.93
N VAL A 91 12.70 -3.86 9.93
CA VAL A 91 14.02 -3.23 9.94
C VAL A 91 14.50 -3.09 11.39
N PRO A 92 15.74 -3.53 11.73
CA PRO A 92 16.33 -3.29 13.04
C PRO A 92 16.40 -1.80 13.37
N TYR A 93 16.12 -1.42 14.62
CA TYR A 93 16.14 -0.01 15.04
C TYR A 93 17.46 0.70 14.72
N GLN A 94 18.59 0.01 14.92
CA GLN A 94 19.93 0.53 14.63
C GLN A 94 20.10 0.96 13.16
N LYS A 95 19.45 0.25 12.21
CA LYS A 95 19.47 0.64 10.79
C LYS A 95 18.59 1.85 10.49
N LEU A 96 17.55 2.09 11.29
CA LEU A 96 16.69 3.26 11.15
C LEU A 96 17.35 4.53 11.72
N THR A 97 18.17 4.38 12.78
CA THR A 97 18.87 5.50 13.41
C THR A 97 20.29 5.72 12.87
N ALA A 98 20.77 4.84 11.99
CA ALA A 98 22.05 5.01 11.33
C ALA A 98 22.02 6.30 10.49
N LEU A 99 22.97 7.20 10.74
CA LEU A 99 23.16 8.44 9.98
C LEU A 99 23.89 8.18 8.64
N GLU A 100 23.71 7.00 8.04
CA GLU A 100 24.31 6.71 6.75
C GLU A 100 23.78 7.69 5.71
N SER A 101 24.71 8.29 4.95
CA SER A 101 24.36 9.25 3.91
C SER A 101 23.58 8.53 2.81
N SER A 102 22.28 8.81 2.73
CA SER A 102 21.46 8.37 1.60
C SER A 102 21.80 9.18 0.34
N GLU A 103 21.51 8.60 -0.82
CA GLU A 103 21.63 9.31 -2.10
C GLU A 103 20.77 10.57 -2.07
N ARG A 104 21.36 11.72 -2.47
CA ARG A 104 20.63 12.99 -2.45
C ARG A 104 19.51 12.97 -3.49
N SER A 105 18.40 13.62 -3.17
CA SER A 105 17.24 13.75 -4.07
C SER A 105 17.60 14.29 -5.46
N ALA A 106 18.62 15.15 -5.57
CA ALA A 106 19.10 15.67 -6.85
C ALA A 106 19.67 14.57 -7.76
N ALA A 107 20.43 13.62 -7.22
CA ALA A 107 20.99 12.51 -7.99
C ALA A 107 19.90 11.55 -8.47
N ILE A 108 18.94 11.24 -7.58
CA ILE A 108 17.76 10.42 -7.92
C ILE A 108 16.92 11.11 -9.00
N ARG A 109 16.70 12.42 -8.89
CA ARG A 109 15.94 13.20 -9.88
C ARG A 109 16.56 13.11 -11.27
N ALA A 110 17.88 13.29 -11.40
CA ALA A 110 18.57 13.20 -12.68
C ALA A 110 18.37 11.82 -13.34
N ARG A 111 18.39 10.74 -12.55
CA ARG A 111 18.11 9.38 -13.02
C ARG A 111 16.67 9.22 -13.51
N ILE A 112 15.70 9.77 -12.78
CA ILE A 112 14.28 9.73 -13.16
C ILE A 112 14.05 10.50 -14.47
N GLU A 113 14.63 11.70 -14.61
CA GLU A 113 14.51 12.52 -15.82
C GLU A 113 15.08 11.79 -17.04
N ALA A 114 16.26 11.17 -16.92
CA ALA A 114 16.84 10.37 -17.99
C ALA A 114 15.98 9.15 -18.37
N ALA A 115 15.29 8.52 -17.40
CA ALA A 115 14.36 7.43 -17.69
C ALA A 115 13.12 7.92 -18.45
N ARG A 116 12.59 9.10 -18.09
CA ARG A 116 11.43 9.71 -18.77
C ARG A 116 11.73 10.08 -20.22
N VAL A 117 12.92 10.61 -20.51
CA VAL A 117 13.32 10.91 -21.91
C VAL A 117 13.30 9.64 -22.76
N ARG A 118 13.92 8.55 -22.28
CA ARG A 118 13.89 7.25 -23.00
C ARG A 118 12.47 6.72 -23.20
N GLN A 119 11.59 6.90 -22.21
CA GLN A 119 10.20 6.51 -22.31
C GLN A 119 9.47 7.30 -23.40
N GLN A 120 9.67 8.61 -23.47
CA GLN A 120 9.10 9.48 -24.50
C GLN A 120 9.58 9.09 -25.89
N GLU A 121 10.88 8.87 -26.08
CA GLU A 121 11.46 8.43 -27.36
C GLU A 121 10.92 7.06 -27.83
N ARG A 122 10.62 6.17 -26.88
CA ARG A 122 10.03 4.86 -27.17
C ARG A 122 8.57 5.00 -27.63
N PHE A 123 7.78 5.84 -26.96
CA PHE A 123 6.37 6.06 -27.32
C PHE A 123 6.17 6.94 -28.55
N ALA A 124 7.14 7.79 -28.89
CA ALA A 124 7.12 8.57 -30.13
C ALA A 124 7.16 7.72 -31.42
N ARG A 125 7.36 6.40 -31.30
CA ARG A 125 7.34 5.43 -32.41
C ARG A 125 6.13 4.48 -32.36
N GLN A 126 5.23 4.68 -31.40
CA GLN A 126 4.03 3.87 -31.18
C GLN A 126 2.80 4.77 -31.34
N ASP A 127 2.57 5.25 -32.57
CA ASP A 127 1.28 5.75 -33.02
C ASP A 127 0.61 4.67 -33.89
#